data_AF-A0A928QQY9-F1
#
_entry.id   AF-A0A928QQY9-F1
#
_cell.length_a   1.000
_cell.length_b   1.000
_cell.length_c   1.000
_cell.angle_alpha   90.00
_cell.angle_beta   90.00
_cell.angle_gamma   90.00
#
_symmetry.space_group_name_H-M   'P 1'
#
loop_
_entity.id
_entity.type
_entity.pdbx_description
1 polymer ?
#
loop_
_entity_poly.entity_id
_entity_poly.type
_entity_poly.pdbx_seq_one_letter_code
_entity_poly.pdbx_strand_id
1 'polypeptide(L)'
;MGYFSNLAAQYVPNDHDHSYTPPEKQLLWRLEDLENRLHELTTQRTGRRDEGEYFSDDNLRCVLPEHFLSASNVCKAIDLAISDLRDRYGIYVGDQPAQEQPEVDEITGMQVTFFDILALQSQCVPLNAA
;
A
#
# COMPACT_ATOMS: atom_id res chain seq x y z
N MET A 1 19.02 10.63 -57.42
CA MET A 1 19.24 11.46 -56.23
C MET A 1 18.17 11.08 -55.20
N GLY A 2 18.51 10.19 -54.28
CA GLY A 2 17.59 9.73 -53.24
C GLY A 2 17.54 10.72 -52.09
N TYR A 3 16.36 11.20 -51.74
CA TYR A 3 16.13 12.04 -50.57
C TYR A 3 16.04 11.14 -49.34
N PHE A 4 17.18 10.89 -48.68
CA PHE A 4 17.14 10.37 -47.32
C PHE A 4 16.84 11.54 -46.40
N SER A 5 15.66 11.49 -45.76
CA SER A 5 15.29 12.45 -44.73
C SER A 5 16.28 12.34 -43.58
N ASN A 6 17.02 13.42 -43.28
CA ASN A 6 17.84 13.56 -42.09
C ASN A 6 16.96 13.70 -40.82
N LEU A 7 15.96 12.84 -40.68
CA LEU A 7 15.33 12.51 -39.40
C LEU A 7 16.24 11.52 -38.65
N ALA A 8 17.53 11.86 -38.56
CA ALA A 8 18.33 11.44 -37.43
C ALA A 8 17.80 12.24 -36.24
N ALA A 9 16.59 11.86 -35.77
CA ALA A 9 16.14 12.19 -34.44
C ALA A 9 17.32 11.80 -33.56
N GLN A 10 17.97 12.80 -32.97
CA GLN A 10 19.03 12.61 -31.99
C GLN A 10 18.48 11.56 -31.03
N TYR A 11 19.07 10.36 -31.08
CA TYR A 11 18.76 9.31 -30.13
C TYR A 11 19.34 9.81 -28.82
N VAL A 12 18.56 10.64 -28.12
CA VAL A 12 18.73 10.82 -26.69
C VAL A 12 18.36 9.44 -26.15
N PRO A 13 19.31 8.67 -25.59
CA PRO A 13 18.95 7.46 -24.92
C PRO A 13 18.00 7.89 -23.81
N ASN A 14 16.71 7.63 -24.01
CA ASN A 14 15.73 7.84 -22.99
C ASN A 14 15.98 6.72 -22.00
N ASP A 15 16.96 6.92 -21.11
CA ASP A 15 17.35 6.04 -19.99
C ASP A 15 16.24 6.01 -18.91
N HIS A 16 14.99 6.07 -19.35
CA HIS A 16 13.84 5.88 -18.52
C HIS A 16 13.47 4.42 -18.63
N ASP A 17 13.76 3.70 -17.56
CA ASP A 17 13.34 2.33 -17.39
C ASP A 17 11.81 2.31 -17.43
N HIS A 18 11.25 2.02 -18.59
CA HIS A 18 9.81 1.88 -18.83
C HIS A 18 9.28 0.53 -18.33
N SER A 19 10.05 -0.16 -17.48
CA SER A 19 9.64 -1.40 -16.85
C SER A 19 8.34 -1.20 -16.08
N TYR A 20 7.41 -2.12 -16.28
CA TYR A 20 6.17 -2.17 -15.51
C TYR A 20 6.50 -2.26 -14.02
N THR A 21 5.67 -1.61 -13.19
CA THR A 21 5.77 -1.79 -11.76
C THR A 21 5.67 -3.27 -11.39
N PRO A 22 6.52 -3.75 -10.47
CA PRO A 22 6.46 -5.15 -10.07
C PRO A 22 5.09 -5.43 -9.43
N PRO A 23 4.54 -6.62 -9.65
CA PRO A 23 3.16 -6.94 -9.25
C PRO A 23 2.94 -6.88 -7.74
N GLU A 24 3.96 -7.15 -6.93
CA GLU A 24 3.95 -6.95 -5.48
C GLU A 24 3.70 -5.49 -5.09
N LYS A 25 4.32 -4.54 -5.81
CA LYS A 25 4.19 -3.10 -5.56
C LYS A 25 2.82 -2.60 -5.99
N GLN A 26 2.25 -3.18 -7.04
CA GLN A 26 0.87 -2.90 -7.44
C GLN A 26 -0.12 -3.35 -6.37
N LEU A 27 0.11 -4.49 -5.71
CA LEU A 27 -0.73 -4.94 -4.58
C LEU A 27 -0.58 -4.02 -3.36
N LEU A 28 0.63 -3.55 -3.05
CA LEU A 28 0.84 -2.58 -1.96
C LEU A 28 0.14 -1.25 -2.22
N TRP A 29 0.23 -0.72 -3.44
CA TRP A 29 -0.51 0.49 -3.84
C TRP A 29 -2.02 0.28 -3.77
N ARG A 30 -2.50 -0.89 -4.20
CA ARG A 30 -3.91 -1.25 -4.07
C ARG A 30 -4.35 -1.26 -2.60
N LEU A 31 -3.53 -1.75 -1.68
CA LEU A 31 -3.84 -1.71 -0.25
C LEU A 31 -4.00 -0.29 0.26
N GLU A 32 -3.06 0.60 -0.07
CA GLU A 32 -3.12 2.01 0.32
C GLU A 32 -4.40 2.69 -0.22
N ASP A 33 -4.76 2.43 -1.48
CA ASP A 33 -5.99 2.99 -2.06
C ASP A 33 -7.25 2.43 -1.38
N LEU A 34 -7.26 1.14 -1.02
CA LEU A 34 -8.39 0.52 -0.31
C LEU A 34 -8.52 1.05 1.13
N GLU A 35 -7.41 1.29 1.82
CA GLU A 35 -7.40 1.91 3.16
C GLU A 35 -7.95 3.33 3.11
N ASN A 36 -7.50 4.13 2.13
CA ASN A 36 -8.05 5.46 1.89
C ASN A 36 -9.55 5.39 1.60
N ARG A 37 -9.99 4.44 0.78
CA ARG A 37 -11.42 4.26 0.49
C ARG A 37 -12.22 3.88 1.74
N LEU A 38 -11.68 3.00 2.58
CA LEU A 38 -12.31 2.63 3.85
C LEU A 38 -12.44 3.85 4.77
N HIS A 39 -11.41 4.68 4.83
CA HIS A 39 -11.42 5.92 5.58
C HIS A 39 -12.48 6.91 5.05
N GLU A 40 -12.60 7.04 3.73
CA GLU A 40 -13.65 7.86 3.11
C GLU A 40 -15.05 7.37 3.47
N LEU A 41 -15.32 6.07 3.34
CA LEU A 41 -16.63 5.47 3.61
C LEU A 41 -17.01 5.54 5.10
N THR A 42 -16.03 5.51 6.00
CA THR A 42 -16.26 5.62 7.45
C THR A 42 -16.44 7.07 7.91
N THR A 43 -15.73 8.01 7.26
CA THR A 43 -15.79 9.45 7.59
C THR A 43 -17.00 10.12 6.96
N GLN A 44 -17.34 9.76 5.72
CA GLN A 44 -18.56 10.22 5.07
C GLN A 44 -19.74 9.49 5.70
N ARG A 45 -20.47 10.19 6.58
CA ARG A 45 -21.79 9.79 7.08
C ARG A 45 -22.85 9.87 5.96
N THR A 46 -22.52 9.45 4.75
CA THR A 46 -23.44 9.40 3.62
C THR A 46 -24.03 7.99 3.61
N GLY A 47 -25.24 7.90 4.14
CA GLY A 47 -26.04 6.67 4.16
C GLY A 47 -26.50 6.25 2.76
N ARG A 48 -25.57 5.99 1.83
CA ARG A 48 -25.86 5.05 0.75
C ARG A 48 -26.03 3.70 1.42
N ARG A 49 -27.28 3.26 1.51
CA ARG A 49 -27.57 1.89 1.94
C ARG A 49 -26.79 0.97 1.03
N ASP A 50 -26.23 -0.07 1.62
CA ASP A 50 -25.60 -1.18 0.92
C ASP A 50 -26.57 -1.67 -0.17
N GLU A 51 -26.42 -1.16 -1.39
CA GLU A 51 -27.28 -1.50 -2.53
C GLU A 51 -26.83 -2.85 -3.08
N GLY A 52 -26.90 -3.89 -2.22
CA GLY A 52 -26.82 -5.30 -2.59
C GLY A 52 -25.71 -5.68 -3.57
N GLU A 53 -24.57 -4.99 -3.55
CA GLU A 53 -23.50 -5.23 -4.52
C GLU A 53 -22.71 -6.45 -4.05
N TYR A 54 -23.13 -7.62 -4.52
CA TYR A 54 -22.48 -8.89 -4.25
C TYR A 54 -21.29 -9.07 -5.19
N PHE A 55 -20.10 -8.72 -4.71
CA PHE A 55 -18.86 -9.09 -5.38
C PHE A 55 -18.47 -10.52 -5.01
N SER A 56 -18.04 -11.30 -6.01
CA SER A 56 -17.24 -12.51 -5.76
C SER A 56 -15.82 -12.13 -5.36
N ASP A 57 -15.08 -13.05 -4.74
CA ASP A 57 -13.69 -12.82 -4.34
C ASP A 57 -12.80 -12.42 -5.52
N ASP A 58 -13.01 -13.01 -6.70
CA ASP A 58 -12.29 -12.65 -7.92
C ASP A 58 -12.63 -11.23 -8.39
N ASN A 59 -13.87 -10.79 -8.21
CA ASN A 59 -14.23 -9.41 -8.51
C ASN A 59 -13.57 -8.47 -7.49
N LEU A 60 -13.59 -8.79 -6.19
CA LEU A 60 -12.97 -7.99 -5.13
C LEU A 60 -11.46 -7.77 -5.36
N ARG A 61 -10.77 -8.70 -6.03
CA ARG A 61 -9.35 -8.58 -6.39
C ARG A 61 -9.07 -7.53 -7.46
N CYS A 62 -9.99 -7.31 -8.39
CA CYS A 62 -9.75 -6.48 -9.58
C CYS A 62 -10.54 -5.16 -9.58
N VAL A 63 -11.60 -5.05 -8.78
CA VAL A 63 -12.46 -3.86 -8.73
C VAL A 63 -11.67 -2.63 -8.27
N LEU A 64 -11.92 -1.48 -8.92
CA LEU A 64 -11.28 -0.22 -8.53
C LEU A 64 -11.82 0.27 -7.17
N PRO A 65 -10.96 0.87 -6.33
CA PRO A 65 -11.34 1.45 -5.03
C PRO A 65 -12.60 2.32 -5.08
N GLU A 66 -12.74 3.15 -6.11
CA GLU A 66 -13.87 4.08 -6.30
C GLU A 66 -15.23 3.38 -6.43
N HIS A 67 -15.25 2.13 -6.92
CA HIS A 67 -16.47 1.36 -7.12
C HIS A 67 -16.97 0.69 -5.85
N PHE A 68 -16.17 0.67 -4.77
CA PHE A 68 -16.67 0.16 -3.51
C PHE A 68 -17.65 1.14 -2.88
N LEU A 69 -18.89 0.68 -2.72
CA LEU A 69 -19.95 1.42 -2.04
C LEU A 69 -20.08 1.00 -0.56
N SER A 70 -19.66 -0.22 -0.22
CA SER A 70 -19.79 -0.80 1.12
C SER A 70 -18.44 -1.00 1.77
N ALA A 71 -18.30 -0.52 3.01
CA ALA A 71 -17.10 -0.70 3.81
C ALA A 71 -16.77 -2.20 4.04
N SER A 72 -17.79 -3.07 4.13
CA SER A 72 -17.57 -4.51 4.28
C SER A 72 -16.86 -5.12 3.08
N ASN A 73 -17.22 -4.70 1.86
CA ASN A 73 -16.58 -5.16 0.64
C ASN A 73 -15.13 -4.65 0.54
N VAL A 74 -14.87 -3.42 1.00
CA VAL A 74 -13.50 -2.89 1.09
C VAL A 74 -12.65 -3.69 2.07
N CYS A 75 -13.15 -3.97 3.28
CA CYS A 75 -12.43 -4.80 4.25
C CYS A 75 -12.08 -6.19 3.67
N LYS A 76 -13.04 -6.85 3.00
CA LYS A 76 -12.77 -8.14 2.35
C LYS A 76 -11.72 -8.02 1.23
N ALA A 77 -11.75 -6.94 0.45
CA ALA A 77 -10.76 -6.71 -0.60
C ALA A 77 -9.35 -6.48 -0.01
N ILE A 78 -9.26 -5.81 1.14
CA ILE A 78 -8.02 -5.66 1.91
C ILE A 78 -7.50 -7.03 2.36
N ASP A 79 -8.36 -7.85 3.00
CA ASP A 79 -7.99 -9.19 3.46
C ASP A 79 -7.46 -10.07 2.31
N LEU A 80 -8.12 -10.00 1.15
CA LEU A 80 -7.68 -10.73 -0.05
C LEU A 80 -6.34 -10.23 -0.58
N ALA A 81 -6.11 -8.92 -0.60
CA ALA A 81 -4.84 -8.34 -1.04
C ALA A 81 -3.68 -8.70 -0.09
N ILE A 82 -3.94 -8.71 1.23
CA ILE A 82 -2.97 -9.18 2.24
C ILE A 82 -2.68 -10.67 2.04
N SER A 83 -3.71 -11.50 1.83
CA SER A 83 -3.52 -12.94 1.56
C SER A 83 -2.73 -13.17 0.27
N ASP A 84 -3.01 -12.44 -0.81
CA ASP A 84 -2.28 -12.56 -2.06
C ASP A 84 -0.81 -12.13 -1.91
N LEU A 85 -0.52 -11.08 -1.12
CA LEU A 85 0.84 -10.68 -0.78
C LEU A 85 1.59 -11.76 0.00
N ARG A 86 0.93 -12.36 0.98
CA ARG A 86 1.52 -13.44 1.78
C ARG A 86 1.74 -14.71 0.96
N ASP A 87 0.70 -15.18 0.27
CA ASP A 87 0.70 -16.50 -0.37
C ASP A 87 1.53 -16.53 -1.66
N ARG A 88 1.61 -15.40 -2.40
CA ARG A 88 2.36 -15.32 -3.67
C ARG A 88 3.76 -14.75 -3.51
N TYR A 89 3.95 -13.79 -2.60
CA TYR A 89 5.20 -13.04 -2.47
C TYR A 89 5.90 -13.21 -1.12
N GLY A 90 5.26 -13.85 -0.14
CA GLY A 90 5.82 -14.00 1.21
C GLY A 90 5.94 -12.68 1.97
N ILE A 91 5.20 -11.65 1.55
CA ILE A 91 5.22 -10.32 2.16
C ILE A 91 4.12 -10.26 3.22
N TYR A 92 4.50 -9.93 4.45
CA TYR A 92 3.58 -9.77 5.57
C TYR A 92 3.26 -8.29 5.73
N VAL A 93 1.99 -7.92 5.53
CA VAL A 93 1.50 -6.55 5.69
C VAL A 93 0.54 -6.51 6.86
N GLY A 94 0.88 -5.71 7.87
CA GLY A 94 0.14 -5.59 9.12
C GLY A 94 0.63 -6.57 10.18
N ASP A 95 1.03 -6.01 11.32
CA ASP A 95 1.29 -6.78 12.54
C ASP A 95 -0.02 -7.46 12.96
N GLN A 96 -0.10 -8.78 12.81
CA GLN A 96 -0.65 -9.52 13.93
C GLN A 96 0.30 -9.26 15.09
N PRO A 97 -0.17 -8.82 16.27
CA PRO A 97 0.68 -8.90 17.44
C PRO A 97 1.00 -10.39 17.62
N ALA A 98 2.17 -10.81 17.15
CA ALA A 98 2.79 -12.00 17.68
C ALA A 98 2.76 -11.78 19.18
N GLN A 99 2.09 -12.69 19.90
CA GLN A 99 2.32 -12.82 21.33
C GLN A 99 3.77 -13.28 21.49
N GLU A 100 4.71 -12.37 21.32
CA GLU A 100 6.09 -12.58 21.70
C GLU A 100 6.10 -12.58 23.22
N GLN A 101 6.23 -13.80 23.75
CA GLN A 101 6.65 -13.99 25.13
C GLN A 101 7.94 -13.18 25.36
N PRO A 102 8.11 -12.57 26.54
CA PRO A 102 9.30 -11.78 26.80
C PRO A 102 10.47 -12.73 27.02
N GLU A 103 11.25 -13.02 25.98
CA GLU A 103 12.62 -13.49 26.17
C GLU A 103 13.55 -12.30 26.05
N VAL A 104 14.00 -11.89 27.22
CA VAL A 104 15.13 -11.00 27.44
C VAL A 104 16.35 -11.66 26.79
N ASP A 105 17.05 -10.98 25.88
CA ASP A 105 18.49 -10.76 26.01
C ASP A 105 19.12 -9.85 24.95
N GLU A 106 20.03 -9.03 25.48
CA GLU A 106 21.25 -8.43 24.93
C GLU A 106 21.26 -7.60 23.63
N ILE A 107 21.54 -6.32 23.87
CA ILE A 107 21.92 -5.24 22.96
C ILE A 107 23.06 -5.68 22.04
N THR A 108 22.83 -5.73 20.72
CA THR A 108 23.91 -5.58 19.73
C THR A 108 23.38 -4.99 18.41
N GLY A 109 23.74 -3.72 18.15
CA GLY A 109 23.86 -3.14 16.80
C GLY A 109 22.59 -3.09 15.93
N MET A 110 21.53 -2.43 16.39
CA MET A 110 20.30 -2.25 15.60
C MET A 110 20.51 -1.25 14.44
N GLN A 111 20.36 -1.70 13.20
CA GLN A 111 20.14 -0.79 12.06
C GLN A 111 18.77 -0.14 12.25
N VAL A 112 18.76 1.19 12.36
CA VAL A 112 17.52 1.96 12.45
C VAL A 112 16.90 2.08 11.06
N THR A 113 15.61 1.77 10.95
CA THR A 113 14.84 1.97 9.73
C THR A 113 14.25 3.39 9.73
N PHE A 114 13.84 3.88 8.55
CA PHE A 114 13.22 5.21 8.42
C PHE A 114 11.97 5.37 9.30
N PHE A 115 11.23 4.28 9.53
CA PHE A 115 10.04 4.28 10.38
C PHE A 115 10.37 4.48 11.86
N ASP A 116 11.49 3.95 12.33
CA ASP A 116 11.96 4.14 13.72
C ASP A 116 12.28 5.62 14.02
N ILE A 117 12.78 6.36 13.01
CA ILE A 117 13.12 7.78 13.14
C ILE A 117 11.85 8.64 13.25
N LEU A 118 10.81 8.33 12.49
CA LEU A 118 9.54 9.06 12.54
C LEU A 118 8.81 8.87 13.87
N ALA A 119 8.90 7.66 14.44
CA ALA A 119 8.30 7.37 15.75
C ALA A 119 8.92 8.20 16.89
N LEU A 120 10.24 8.40 16.86
CA LEU A 120 10.96 9.19 17.87
C LEU A 120 10.63 10.69 17.83
N GLN A 121 10.30 11.23 16.66
CA GLN A 121 9.95 12.65 16.52
C GLN A 121 8.61 13.03 17.16
N SER A 122 7.77 12.04 17.48
CA SER A 122 6.47 12.25 18.12
C SER A 122 6.55 12.41 19.65
N GLN A 123 7.72 12.19 20.26
CA GLN A 123 7.96 12.35 21.70
C GLN A 123 8.93 13.51 21.98
N CYS A 124 8.52 14.74 21.67
CA CYS A 124 9.22 15.94 22.15
C CYS A 124 8.24 16.76 22.99
N VAL A 125 8.09 16.39 24.26
CA VAL A 125 7.42 17.24 25.27
C VAL A 125 8.38 18.38 25.63
N PRO A 126 7.93 19.65 25.65
CA PRO A 126 8.82 20.75 26.01
C PRO A 126 9.29 20.63 27.46
N LEU A 127 10.61 20.75 27.66
CA LEU A 127 11.24 20.93 28.97
C LEU A 127 10.68 22.21 29.61
N ASN A 128 9.76 22.07 30.56
CA ASN A 128 9.39 23.16 31.45
C ASN A 128 10.59 23.51 32.32
N ALA A 129 11.12 24.71 32.13
CA ALA A 129 12.11 25.32 33.01
C ALA A 129 11.47 25.63 34.38
N ALA A 130 12.11 25.17 35.44
CA ALA A 130 11.92 25.63 36.82
C ALA A 130 13.29 25.82 37.46
#